data_AF-A0A918EZ08-F1
#
_entry.id   AF-A0A918EZ08-F1
#
_cell.length_a   1.000
_cell.length_b   1.000
_cell.length_c   1.000
_cell.angle_alpha   90.00
_cell.angle_beta   90.00
_cell.angle_gamma   90.00
#
_symmetry.space_group_name_H-M   'P 1'
#
loop_
_entity.id
_entity.type
_entity.pdbx_description
1 polymer ?
#
loop_
_entity_poly.entity_id
_entity_poly.type
_entity_poly.pdbx_seq_one_letter_code
_entity_poly.pdbx_strand_id
1 'polypeptide(L)'
;MHLLDNPFWHALGGPQQSWNEGTGLARRYQRDVAPFAALHDSSPQAWAELGALLGPGGGAALFSPTALEVPSGWTVRTTFPLLQMVLEETTGTASAQTGEVVPLQNSDAAAMRQLVGLTRPGPFSARTPELGRYVGVWEHGELIALAGERARLPGYCEVSAVCVHPQAQGRGLGAAVVQRVVEGIQARGEVPFLHVVPENVAAKKVYVRLRFGVRAELVGTVVEKGA
;
A
#
# COMPACT_ATOMS: atom_id res chain seq x y z
N MET A 1 2.90 -20.38 -6.25
CA MET A 1 2.84 -19.15 -5.43
C MET A 1 2.58 -18.00 -6.38
N HIS A 2 1.56 -17.20 -6.11
CA HIS A 2 1.20 -16.05 -6.93
C HIS A 2 2.07 -14.84 -6.57
N LEU A 3 2.33 -13.92 -7.51
CA LEU A 3 3.15 -12.73 -7.24
C LEU A 3 2.61 -11.89 -6.07
N LEU A 4 1.29 -11.81 -5.95
CA LEU A 4 0.63 -11.07 -4.87
C LEU A 4 0.68 -11.77 -3.50
N ASP A 5 1.19 -13.00 -3.39
CA ASP A 5 1.40 -13.67 -2.08
C ASP A 5 2.56 -13.03 -1.31
N ASN A 6 3.51 -12.41 -2.01
CA ASN A 6 4.65 -11.72 -1.42
C ASN A 6 4.91 -10.39 -2.16
N PRO A 7 4.00 -9.41 -2.01
CA PRO A 7 3.94 -8.28 -2.93
C PRO A 7 5.20 -7.42 -2.89
N PHE A 8 5.76 -7.21 -1.70
CA PHE A 8 6.95 -6.38 -1.52
C PHE A 8 8.24 -7.07 -2.00
N TRP A 9 8.30 -8.42 -1.95
CA TRP A 9 9.41 -9.16 -2.53
C TRP A 9 9.52 -8.92 -4.04
N HIS A 10 8.40 -9.08 -4.74
CA HIS A 10 8.35 -8.94 -6.19
C HIS A 10 8.39 -7.48 -6.67
N ALA A 11 7.92 -6.53 -5.85
CA ALA A 11 8.10 -5.11 -6.12
C ALA A 11 9.58 -4.70 -6.07
N LEU A 12 10.25 -4.98 -4.95
CA LEU A 12 11.65 -4.61 -4.71
C LEU A 12 12.65 -5.43 -5.53
N GLY A 13 12.25 -6.59 -6.04
CA GLY A 13 13.03 -7.38 -6.99
C GLY A 13 12.74 -7.08 -8.46
N GLY A 14 11.83 -6.14 -8.74
CA GLY A 14 11.33 -5.90 -10.09
C GLY A 14 11.15 -4.40 -10.33
N PRO A 15 9.94 -3.91 -10.66
CA PRO A 15 9.72 -2.51 -11.08
C PRO A 15 10.20 -1.46 -10.08
N GLN A 16 10.35 -1.80 -8.80
CA GLN A 16 10.74 -0.88 -7.72
C GLN A 16 12.13 -1.19 -7.13
N GLN A 17 13.00 -1.85 -7.89
CA GLN A 17 14.36 -2.20 -7.45
C GLN A 17 15.21 -0.99 -7.01
N SER A 18 14.97 0.21 -7.55
CA SER A 18 15.70 1.43 -7.15
C SER A 18 15.44 1.85 -5.70
N TRP A 19 14.36 1.33 -5.09
CA TRP A 19 14.00 1.56 -3.70
C TRP A 19 14.49 0.47 -2.75
N ASN A 20 15.11 -0.58 -3.27
CA ASN A 20 15.52 -1.74 -2.51
C ASN A 20 16.89 -1.53 -1.87
N GLU A 21 16.97 -1.70 -0.55
CA GLU A 21 18.23 -1.66 0.21
C GLU A 21 18.81 -3.05 0.50
N GLY A 22 18.10 -4.14 0.11
CA GLY A 22 18.50 -5.52 0.36
C GLY A 22 18.86 -6.31 -0.89
N THR A 23 19.63 -7.38 -0.68
CA THR A 23 19.99 -8.38 -1.71
C THR A 23 19.94 -9.77 -1.09
N GLY A 24 19.82 -10.83 -1.88
CA GLY A 24 19.82 -12.20 -1.36
C GLY A 24 18.41 -12.68 -1.03
N LEU A 25 18.16 -13.02 0.25
CA LEU A 25 16.93 -13.59 0.78
C LEU A 25 16.05 -12.58 1.54
N ALA A 26 16.51 -11.34 1.71
CA ALA A 26 15.74 -10.25 2.31
C ALA A 26 15.80 -8.97 1.48
N ARG A 27 14.68 -8.25 1.42
CA ARG A 27 14.53 -6.95 0.76
C ARG A 27 13.77 -5.99 1.65
N ARG A 28 14.11 -4.70 1.60
CA ARG A 28 13.32 -3.65 2.25
C ARG A 28 13.33 -2.36 1.44
N TYR A 29 12.27 -1.60 1.57
CA TYR A 29 12.26 -0.22 1.08
C TYR A 29 13.23 0.64 1.89
N GLN A 30 13.73 1.69 1.27
CA GLN A 30 14.33 2.84 1.97
C GLN A 30 13.39 3.33 3.07
N ARG A 31 13.95 3.61 4.26
CA ARG A 31 13.17 3.87 5.49
C ARG A 31 12.26 5.09 5.37
N ASP A 32 12.70 6.11 4.66
CA ASP A 32 11.97 7.36 4.40
C ASP A 32 10.92 7.23 3.29
N VAL A 33 10.88 6.10 2.59
CA VAL A 33 9.93 5.79 1.51
C VAL A 33 8.77 4.93 2.01
N ALA A 34 9.04 3.77 2.63
CA ALA A 34 8.00 2.93 3.22
C ALA A 34 8.58 1.94 4.25
N PRO A 35 7.83 1.57 5.30
CA PRO A 35 8.33 0.66 6.34
C PRO A 35 8.10 -0.82 6.00
N PHE A 36 8.17 -1.20 4.72
CA PHE A 36 7.91 -2.57 4.29
C PHE A 36 9.19 -3.34 3.98
N ALA A 37 9.19 -4.61 4.36
CA ALA A 37 10.21 -5.57 4.01
C ALA A 37 9.57 -6.86 3.52
N ALA A 38 10.38 -7.70 2.89
CA ALA A 38 9.99 -9.03 2.45
C ALA A 38 11.15 -10.01 2.59
N LEU A 39 10.80 -11.24 2.90
CA LEU A 39 11.72 -12.38 2.88
C LEU A 39 11.40 -13.24 1.66
N HIS A 40 12.41 -13.90 1.10
CA HIS A 40 12.22 -14.92 0.08
C HIS A 40 11.48 -16.14 0.63
N ASP A 41 11.88 -16.55 1.83
CA ASP A 41 11.36 -17.69 2.59
C ASP A 41 11.52 -17.43 4.10
N SER A 42 11.03 -18.35 4.93
CA SER A 42 11.10 -18.23 6.40
C SER A 42 12.39 -18.80 7.00
N SER A 43 13.45 -19.00 6.21
CA SER A 43 14.68 -19.61 6.72
C SER A 43 15.39 -18.72 7.75
N PRO A 44 16.17 -19.30 8.68
CA PRO A 44 17.01 -18.53 9.60
C PRO A 44 17.95 -17.56 8.89
N GLN A 45 18.45 -17.93 7.69
CA GLN A 45 19.31 -17.07 6.89
C GLN A 45 18.56 -15.84 6.38
N ALA A 46 17.33 -16.00 5.87
CA ALA A 46 16.52 -14.87 5.41
C ALA A 46 16.26 -13.86 6.55
N TRP A 47 15.96 -14.37 7.75
CA TRP A 47 15.82 -13.53 8.94
C TRP A 47 17.14 -12.86 9.36
N ALA A 48 18.27 -13.56 9.28
CA ALA A 48 19.58 -12.97 9.59
C ALA A 48 19.92 -11.81 8.64
N GLU A 49 19.69 -11.99 7.33
CA GLU A 49 19.88 -10.95 6.32
C GLU A 49 18.96 -9.74 6.55
N LEU A 50 17.67 -9.98 6.86
CA LEU A 50 16.76 -8.88 7.23
C LEU A 50 17.23 -8.13 8.48
N GLY A 51 17.76 -8.85 9.48
CA GLY A 51 18.32 -8.27 10.69
C GLY A 51 19.50 -7.35 10.42
N ALA A 52 20.40 -7.75 9.51
CA ALA A 52 21.50 -6.93 9.07
C ALA A 52 21.02 -5.66 8.33
N LEU A 53 19.96 -5.77 7.52
CA LEU A 53 19.40 -4.62 6.78
C LEU A 53 18.69 -3.60 7.67
N LEU A 54 18.01 -4.06 8.72
CA LEU A 54 17.27 -3.21 9.65
C LEU A 54 18.18 -2.61 10.73
N GLY A 55 19.22 -3.33 11.12
CA GLY A 55 20.08 -2.99 12.24
C GLY A 55 19.37 -3.13 13.60
N PRO A 56 20.11 -2.94 14.71
CA PRO A 56 19.55 -3.00 16.06
C PRO A 56 18.39 -2.01 16.26
N GLY A 57 17.25 -2.48 16.77
CA GLY A 57 16.03 -1.68 16.97
C GLY A 57 15.31 -1.28 15.68
N GLY A 58 15.80 -1.71 14.50
CA GLY A 58 15.14 -1.48 13.23
C GLY A 58 13.91 -2.37 13.07
N GLY A 59 12.83 -1.81 12.49
CA GLY A 59 11.58 -2.54 12.29
C GLY A 59 11.01 -2.39 10.88
N ALA A 60 10.20 -3.36 10.49
CA ALA A 60 9.50 -3.40 9.21
C ALA A 60 8.20 -4.20 9.30
N ALA A 61 7.26 -3.90 8.41
CA ALA A 61 6.06 -4.69 8.18
C ALA A 61 6.31 -5.69 7.03
N LEU A 62 5.99 -6.95 7.26
CA LEU A 62 6.04 -8.03 6.27
C LEU A 62 4.62 -8.53 6.01
N PHE A 63 4.27 -8.76 4.75
CA PHE A 63 2.99 -9.35 4.35
C PHE A 63 3.23 -10.76 3.83
N SER A 64 2.47 -11.72 4.37
CA SER A 64 2.59 -13.14 4.02
C SER A 64 1.23 -13.83 4.00
N PRO A 65 1.06 -14.96 3.27
CA PRO A 65 -0.22 -15.69 3.25
C PRO A 65 -0.61 -16.30 4.59
N THR A 66 0.37 -16.57 5.44
CA THR A 66 0.18 -17.13 6.79
C THR A 66 0.99 -16.35 7.80
N ALA A 67 0.68 -16.51 9.09
CA ALA A 67 1.48 -15.95 10.16
C ALA A 67 2.93 -16.46 10.07
N LEU A 68 3.90 -15.55 10.24
CA LEU A 68 5.32 -15.88 10.18
C LEU A 68 5.78 -16.48 11.52
N GLU A 69 6.58 -17.53 11.45
CA GLU A 69 7.37 -18.00 12.59
C GLU A 69 8.57 -17.05 12.75
N VAL A 70 8.48 -16.16 13.75
CA VAL A 70 9.50 -15.14 14.00
C VAL A 70 10.57 -15.70 14.96
N PRO A 71 11.85 -15.74 14.57
CA PRO A 71 12.90 -16.36 15.36
C PRO A 71 13.28 -15.54 16.59
N SER A 72 14.07 -16.15 17.48
CA SER A 72 14.66 -15.45 18.62
C SER A 72 15.51 -14.26 18.19
N GLY A 73 15.61 -13.25 19.06
CA GLY A 73 16.32 -11.99 18.74
C GLY A 73 15.49 -10.98 17.94
N TRP A 74 14.20 -11.26 17.75
CA TRP A 74 13.19 -10.38 17.16
C TRP A 74 12.01 -10.20 18.13
N THR A 75 11.29 -9.09 17.97
CA THR A 75 10.02 -8.83 18.66
C THR A 75 8.93 -8.59 17.63
N VAL A 76 7.81 -9.31 17.76
CA VAL A 76 6.59 -8.99 17.01
C VAL A 76 5.90 -7.82 17.72
N ARG A 77 5.84 -6.67 17.06
CA ARG A 77 5.17 -5.47 17.59
C ARG A 77 3.66 -5.56 17.42
N THR A 78 3.19 -6.07 16.30
CA THR A 78 1.77 -6.33 16.04
C THR A 78 1.60 -7.27 14.86
N THR A 79 0.46 -7.96 14.82
CA THR A 79 -0.05 -8.67 13.65
C THR A 79 -1.46 -8.20 13.35
N PHE A 80 -1.83 -8.15 12.07
CA PHE A 80 -3.18 -7.78 11.65
C PHE A 80 -3.58 -8.51 10.36
N PRO A 81 -4.87 -8.87 10.22
CA PRO A 81 -5.37 -9.48 9.01
C PRO A 81 -5.49 -8.46 7.88
N LEU A 82 -5.31 -8.93 6.65
CA LEU A 82 -5.46 -8.14 5.43
C LEU A 82 -6.32 -8.93 4.44
N LEU A 83 -7.35 -8.30 3.90
CA LEU A 83 -8.00 -8.76 2.69
C LEU A 83 -7.25 -8.17 1.51
N GLN A 84 -6.63 -9.02 0.70
CA GLN A 84 -6.09 -8.63 -0.58
C GLN A 84 -7.19 -8.71 -1.62
N MET A 85 -7.45 -7.59 -2.30
CA MET A 85 -8.49 -7.48 -3.31
C MET A 85 -7.88 -7.10 -4.66
N VAL A 86 -8.43 -7.66 -5.74
CA VAL A 86 -7.93 -7.48 -7.11
C VAL A 86 -9.10 -7.09 -8.02
N LEU A 87 -8.84 -6.21 -8.98
CA LEU A 87 -9.78 -5.87 -10.05
C LEU A 87 -9.38 -6.60 -11.34
N GLU A 88 -9.87 -7.84 -11.52
CA GLU A 88 -9.50 -8.70 -12.66
C GLU A 88 -10.18 -8.30 -13.97
N GLU A 89 -11.43 -7.84 -13.93
CA GLU A 89 -12.19 -7.47 -15.11
C GLU A 89 -12.22 -5.95 -15.33
N THR A 90 -11.71 -5.53 -16.49
CA THR A 90 -11.79 -4.14 -16.95
C THR A 90 -13.14 -3.95 -17.64
N THR A 91 -14.21 -3.78 -16.87
CA THR A 91 -15.47 -3.29 -17.43
C THR A 91 -15.50 -1.77 -17.28
N GLY A 92 -15.70 -1.06 -18.38
CA GLY A 92 -15.74 0.40 -18.40
C GLY A 92 -16.67 0.92 -17.30
N THR A 93 -16.10 1.50 -16.25
CA THR A 93 -16.86 2.03 -15.13
C THR A 93 -17.51 3.32 -15.56
N ALA A 94 -18.84 3.40 -15.39
CA ALA A 94 -19.57 4.66 -15.57
C ALA A 94 -18.94 5.74 -14.70
N SER A 95 -18.54 6.86 -15.32
CA SER A 95 -17.99 8.04 -14.65
C SER A 95 -19.01 8.56 -13.63
N ALA A 96 -18.77 8.35 -12.35
CA ALA A 96 -19.46 9.12 -11.32
C ALA A 96 -18.93 10.56 -11.38
N GLN A 97 -19.78 11.51 -11.78
CA GLN A 97 -19.45 12.93 -11.71
C GLN A 97 -19.42 13.35 -10.24
N THR A 98 -18.23 13.35 -9.64
CA THR A 98 -18.01 13.82 -8.25
C THR A 98 -16.71 14.59 -8.18
N GLY A 99 -16.78 15.92 -8.27
CA GLY A 99 -15.62 16.82 -8.17
C GLY A 99 -14.58 16.61 -9.27
N GLU A 100 -13.79 17.64 -9.58
CA GLU A 100 -12.64 17.44 -10.45
C GLU A 100 -11.55 16.72 -9.66
N VAL A 101 -11.44 15.40 -9.82
CA VAL A 101 -10.30 14.64 -9.31
C VAL A 101 -9.09 15.04 -10.15
N VAL A 102 -8.04 15.57 -9.52
CA VAL A 102 -6.86 16.10 -10.22
C VAL A 102 -5.59 15.35 -9.80
N PRO A 103 -4.57 15.26 -10.67
CA PRO A 103 -3.25 14.79 -10.27
C PRO A 103 -2.63 15.69 -9.20
N LEU A 104 -2.00 15.08 -8.20
CA LEU A 104 -1.23 15.81 -7.19
C LEU A 104 0.25 15.82 -7.55
N GLN A 105 0.91 16.92 -7.21
CA GLN A 105 2.34 17.16 -7.46
C GLN A 105 3.13 17.08 -6.15
N ASN A 106 4.46 17.03 -6.26
CA ASN A 106 5.34 17.02 -5.08
C ASN A 106 5.16 18.28 -4.19
N SER A 107 4.76 19.41 -4.77
CA SER A 107 4.40 20.62 -4.01
C SER A 107 3.23 20.42 -3.05
N ASP A 108 2.38 19.42 -3.30
CA ASP A 108 1.18 19.14 -2.50
C ASP A 108 1.48 18.21 -1.32
N ALA A 109 2.72 17.74 -1.16
CA ALA A 109 3.11 16.75 -0.15
C ALA A 109 2.77 17.17 1.29
N ALA A 110 2.77 18.48 1.58
CA ALA A 110 2.33 18.99 2.89
C ALA A 110 0.83 18.75 3.12
N ALA A 111 -0.02 19.08 2.14
CA ALA A 111 -1.46 18.87 2.20
C ALA A 111 -1.80 17.36 2.25
N MET A 112 -1.07 16.54 1.49
CA MET A 112 -1.20 15.08 1.56
C MET A 112 -0.92 14.56 2.96
N ARG A 113 0.20 14.96 3.58
CA ARG A 113 0.55 14.56 4.95
C ARG A 113 -0.47 15.04 5.98
N GLN A 114 -1.02 16.25 5.82
CA GLN A 114 -2.08 16.76 6.67
C GLN A 114 -3.31 15.86 6.61
N LEU A 115 -3.83 15.57 5.41
CA LEU A 115 -5.01 14.72 5.24
C LEU A 115 -4.77 13.29 5.75
N VAL A 116 -3.61 12.69 5.42
CA VAL A 116 -3.21 11.36 5.93
C VAL A 116 -3.16 11.36 7.45
N GLY A 117 -2.66 12.42 8.09
CA GLY A 117 -2.60 12.55 9.55
C GLY A 117 -3.98 12.53 10.21
N LEU A 118 -5.00 13.07 9.53
CA LEU A 118 -6.40 13.09 10.01
C LEU A 118 -7.10 11.74 9.87
N THR A 119 -6.75 10.94 8.85
CA THR A 119 -7.48 9.71 8.50
C THR A 119 -6.74 8.42 8.84
N ARG A 120 -5.41 8.49 9.02
CA ARG A 120 -4.50 7.37 9.33
C ARG A 120 -4.73 6.14 8.44
N PRO A 121 -4.55 6.26 7.10
CA PRO A 121 -4.86 5.20 6.13
C PRO A 121 -3.83 4.04 6.13
N GLY A 122 -2.77 4.15 6.92
CA GLY A 122 -1.59 3.28 6.89
C GLY A 122 -0.30 4.11 6.80
N PRO A 123 0.86 3.46 6.63
CA PRO A 123 2.15 4.15 6.57
C PRO A 123 2.23 5.16 5.43
N PHE A 124 2.74 6.35 5.74
CA PHE A 124 2.98 7.43 4.79
C PHE A 124 4.15 8.30 5.26
N SER A 125 5.35 7.92 4.84
CA SER A 125 6.61 8.59 5.14
C SER A 125 6.82 9.81 4.24
N ALA A 126 7.88 10.58 4.52
CA ALA A 126 8.20 11.82 3.81
C ALA A 126 8.30 11.63 2.27
N ARG A 127 8.87 10.52 1.83
CA ARG A 127 9.10 10.19 0.41
C ARG A 127 8.13 9.14 -0.15
N THR A 128 7.11 8.73 0.61
CA THR A 128 6.04 7.86 0.10
C THR A 128 5.36 8.40 -1.16
N PRO A 129 5.18 9.74 -1.35
CA PRO A 129 4.69 10.29 -2.61
C PRO A 129 5.52 9.94 -3.85
N GLU A 130 6.81 9.61 -3.69
CA GLU A 130 7.72 9.28 -4.80
C GLU A 130 7.49 7.87 -5.38
N LEU A 131 6.73 7.00 -4.69
CA LEU A 131 6.49 5.61 -5.11
C LEU A 131 5.61 5.49 -6.35
N GLY A 132 4.80 6.51 -6.66
CA GLY A 132 3.89 6.46 -7.79
C GLY A 132 2.98 7.68 -7.86
N ARG A 133 1.91 7.55 -8.65
CA ARG A 133 1.00 8.67 -8.91
C ARG A 133 0.01 8.85 -7.77
N TYR A 134 -0.32 10.11 -7.46
CA TYR A 134 -1.37 10.47 -6.51
C TYR A 134 -2.38 11.40 -7.16
N VAL A 135 -3.62 11.32 -6.70
CA VAL A 135 -4.73 12.14 -7.15
C VAL A 135 -5.55 12.60 -5.97
N GLY A 136 -6.25 13.72 -6.11
CA GLY A 136 -7.05 14.26 -5.02
C GLY A 136 -8.17 15.17 -5.48
N VAL A 137 -8.99 15.56 -4.51
CA VAL A 137 -10.07 16.52 -4.67
C VAL A 137 -9.82 17.69 -3.73
N TRP A 138 -9.85 18.89 -4.29
CA TRP A 138 -9.69 20.14 -3.55
C TRP A 138 -11.03 20.84 -3.37
N GLU A 139 -11.24 21.44 -2.21
CA GLU A 139 -12.41 22.25 -1.90
C GLU A 139 -11.97 23.43 -1.02
N HIS A 140 -12.26 24.66 -1.45
CA HIS A 140 -11.86 25.90 -0.75
C HIS A 140 -10.35 25.97 -0.38
N GLY A 141 -9.47 25.42 -1.22
CA GLY A 141 -8.02 25.40 -0.99
C GLY A 141 -7.53 24.30 -0.05
N GLU A 142 -8.42 23.40 0.41
CA GLU A 142 -8.08 22.25 1.24
C GLU A 142 -8.19 20.93 0.46
N LEU A 143 -7.25 20.02 0.68
CA LEU A 143 -7.28 18.68 0.10
C LEU A 143 -8.24 17.80 0.92
N ILE A 144 -9.41 17.49 0.35
CA ILE A 144 -10.48 16.79 1.06
C ILE A 144 -10.58 15.29 0.73
N ALA A 145 -9.92 14.84 -0.33
CA ALA A 145 -9.78 13.41 -0.65
C ALA A 145 -8.47 13.15 -1.39
N LEU A 146 -7.91 11.95 -1.19
CA LEU A 146 -6.62 11.52 -1.73
C LEU A 146 -6.65 10.01 -1.99
N ALA A 147 -6.02 9.56 -3.07
CA ALA A 147 -5.56 8.19 -3.23
C ALA A 147 -4.29 8.20 -4.09
N GLY A 148 -3.54 7.10 -4.07
CA GLY A 148 -2.38 6.96 -4.94
C GLY A 148 -1.92 5.52 -5.11
N GLU A 149 -0.72 5.39 -5.65
CA GLU A 149 -0.08 4.11 -5.96
C GLU A 149 0.98 3.77 -4.90
N ARG A 150 1.19 2.48 -4.61
CA ARG A 150 2.24 2.02 -3.68
C ARG A 150 3.12 0.90 -4.23
N ALA A 151 2.79 -0.37 -4.01
CA ALA A 151 3.59 -1.48 -4.55
C ALA A 151 3.33 -1.64 -6.05
N ARG A 152 4.39 -1.79 -6.85
CA ARG A 152 4.31 -2.11 -8.27
C ARG A 152 5.11 -3.37 -8.56
N LEU A 153 4.41 -4.38 -9.09
CA LEU A 153 4.94 -5.69 -9.45
C LEU A 153 4.83 -5.88 -10.96
N PRO A 154 5.50 -6.88 -11.55
CA PRO A 154 5.26 -7.24 -12.95
C PRO A 154 3.76 -7.47 -13.21
N GLY A 155 3.14 -6.57 -14.00
CA GLY A 155 1.72 -6.64 -14.36
C GLY A 155 0.72 -6.13 -13.31
N TYR A 156 1.15 -5.67 -12.13
CA TYR A 156 0.24 -5.23 -11.06
C TYR A 156 0.66 -3.90 -10.44
N CYS A 157 -0.32 -3.10 -10.02
CA CYS A 157 -0.08 -1.88 -9.25
C CYS A 157 -1.08 -1.74 -8.10
N GLU A 158 -0.56 -1.39 -6.92
CA GLU A 158 -1.34 -1.28 -5.69
C GLU A 158 -2.00 0.10 -5.58
N VAL A 159 -3.32 0.14 -5.40
CA VAL A 159 -4.04 1.32 -4.92
C VAL A 159 -3.83 1.45 -3.42
N SER A 160 -3.44 2.65 -2.97
CA SER A 160 -3.11 2.93 -1.58
C SER A 160 -3.46 4.36 -1.16
N ALA A 161 -3.18 4.68 0.11
CA ALA A 161 -3.34 6.00 0.72
C ALA A 161 -4.73 6.62 0.53
N VAL A 162 -5.78 5.79 0.48
CA VAL A 162 -7.16 6.26 0.28
C VAL A 162 -7.65 6.99 1.53
N CYS A 163 -7.83 8.30 1.40
CA CYS A 163 -8.27 9.20 2.47
C CYS A 163 -9.47 10.03 2.01
N VAL A 164 -10.40 10.25 2.92
CA VAL A 164 -11.45 11.26 2.78
C VAL A 164 -11.51 12.04 4.08
N HIS A 165 -11.46 13.36 4.00
CA HIS A 165 -11.54 14.25 5.14
C HIS A 165 -12.80 13.93 5.97
N PRO A 166 -12.73 13.90 7.33
CA PRO A 166 -13.86 13.49 8.16
C PRO A 166 -15.17 14.23 7.87
N GLN A 167 -15.07 15.54 7.57
CA GLN A 167 -16.24 16.37 7.25
C GLN A 167 -16.76 16.19 5.81
N ALA A 168 -16.03 15.48 4.96
CA ALA A 168 -16.37 15.22 3.56
C ALA A 168 -16.77 13.76 3.28
N GLN A 169 -16.94 12.93 4.31
CA GLN A 169 -17.36 11.54 4.18
C GLN A 169 -18.80 11.42 3.67
N GLY A 170 -19.15 10.25 3.11
CA GLY A 170 -20.50 10.00 2.56
C GLY A 170 -20.81 10.68 1.22
N ARG A 171 -19.90 11.52 0.69
CA ARG A 171 -20.05 12.26 -0.57
C ARG A 171 -19.58 11.51 -1.83
N GLY A 172 -19.21 10.23 -1.71
CA GLY A 172 -18.68 9.43 -2.83
C GLY A 172 -17.20 9.70 -3.21
N LEU A 173 -16.53 10.63 -2.53
CA LEU A 173 -15.15 11.05 -2.85
C LEU A 173 -14.13 9.92 -2.84
N GLY A 174 -14.23 9.00 -1.86
CA GLY A 174 -13.32 7.85 -1.78
C GLY A 174 -13.41 6.94 -3.00
N ALA A 175 -14.62 6.73 -3.54
CA ALA A 175 -14.80 5.97 -4.77
C ALA A 175 -14.20 6.71 -5.99
N ALA A 176 -14.39 8.04 -6.05
CA ALA A 176 -13.90 8.87 -7.13
C ALA A 176 -12.36 8.86 -7.25
N VAL A 177 -11.65 9.04 -6.14
CA VAL A 177 -10.18 9.02 -6.15
C VAL A 177 -9.63 7.64 -6.47
N VAL A 178 -10.24 6.57 -5.96
CA VAL A 178 -9.83 5.18 -6.28
C VAL A 178 -10.06 4.88 -7.75
N GLN A 179 -11.22 5.26 -8.30
CA GLN A 179 -11.54 5.08 -9.72
C GLN A 179 -10.50 5.77 -10.61
N ARG A 180 -10.11 7.01 -10.29
CA ARG A 180 -9.08 7.72 -11.06
C ARG A 180 -7.70 7.04 -10.99
N VAL A 181 -7.32 6.47 -9.84
CA VAL A 181 -6.07 5.69 -9.74
C VAL A 181 -6.18 4.42 -10.60
N VAL A 182 -7.31 3.71 -10.53
CA VAL A 182 -7.58 2.52 -11.35
C VAL A 182 -7.49 2.81 -12.84
N GLU A 183 -8.11 3.89 -13.31
CA GLU A 183 -8.02 4.35 -14.72
C GLU A 183 -6.56 4.53 -15.15
N GLY A 184 -5.74 5.15 -14.30
CA GLY A 184 -4.31 5.34 -14.55
C GLY A 184 -3.51 4.04 -14.59
N ILE A 185 -3.85 3.07 -13.74
CA ILE A 185 -3.23 1.73 -13.70
C ILE A 185 -3.59 0.94 -14.97
N GLN A 186 -4.88 0.88 -15.31
CA GLN A 186 -5.38 0.13 -16.47
C GLN A 186 -4.92 0.73 -17.79
N ALA A 187 -4.79 2.05 -17.89
CA ALA A 187 -4.23 2.72 -19.08
C ALA A 187 -2.78 2.29 -19.39
N ARG A 188 -2.06 1.73 -18.41
CA ARG A 188 -0.71 1.17 -18.58
C ARG A 188 -0.70 -0.35 -18.79
N GLY A 189 -1.87 -0.98 -18.89
CA GLY A 189 -2.00 -2.44 -19.01
C GLY A 189 -1.68 -3.20 -17.71
N GLU A 190 -1.72 -2.53 -16.57
CA GLU A 190 -1.49 -3.13 -15.25
C GLU A 190 -2.81 -3.50 -14.57
N VAL A 191 -2.80 -4.52 -13.70
CA VAL A 191 -3.95 -4.96 -12.91
C VAL A 191 -3.94 -4.25 -11.54
N PRO A 192 -5.00 -3.49 -11.19
CA PRO A 192 -5.11 -2.89 -9.87
C PRO A 192 -5.35 -3.92 -8.78
N PHE A 193 -4.66 -3.76 -7.65
CA PHE A 193 -4.94 -4.50 -6.42
C PHE A 193 -4.84 -3.58 -5.21
N LEU A 194 -5.30 -4.03 -4.05
CA LEU A 194 -5.19 -3.30 -2.80
C LEU A 194 -5.24 -4.25 -1.60
N HIS A 195 -4.88 -3.72 -0.43
CA HIS A 195 -5.09 -4.38 0.86
C HIS A 195 -6.03 -3.53 1.72
N VAL A 196 -6.92 -4.20 2.44
CA VAL A 196 -7.81 -3.56 3.42
C VAL A 196 -7.94 -4.43 4.66
N VAL A 197 -7.89 -3.82 5.84
CA VAL A 197 -8.17 -4.56 7.08
C VAL A 197 -9.66 -4.95 7.12
N PRO A 198 -10.00 -6.20 7.52
CA PRO A 198 -11.39 -6.67 7.59
C PRO A 198 -12.33 -5.75 8.37
N GLU A 199 -11.84 -5.02 9.36
CA GLU A 199 -12.62 -4.14 10.23
C GLU A 199 -13.08 -2.86 9.49
N ASN A 200 -12.42 -2.48 8.38
CA ASN A 200 -12.76 -1.29 7.62
C ASN A 200 -13.94 -1.55 6.66
N VAL A 201 -15.12 -1.74 7.23
CA VAL A 201 -16.37 -2.03 6.50
C VAL A 201 -16.71 -0.95 5.47
N ALA A 202 -16.43 0.32 5.77
CA ALA A 202 -16.70 1.43 4.86
C ALA A 202 -15.84 1.34 3.58
N ALA A 203 -14.52 1.15 3.72
CA ALA A 203 -13.64 1.00 2.57
C ALA A 203 -13.96 -0.26 1.77
N LYS A 204 -14.24 -1.39 2.43
CA LYS A 204 -14.68 -2.62 1.75
C LYS A 204 -15.90 -2.40 0.86
N LYS A 205 -16.92 -1.68 1.34
CA LYS A 205 -18.12 -1.35 0.54
C LYS A 205 -17.77 -0.53 -0.71
N VAL A 206 -16.82 0.41 -0.60
CA VAL A 206 -16.32 1.17 -1.75
C VAL A 206 -15.64 0.23 -2.75
N TYR A 207 -14.70 -0.60 -2.31
CA TYR A 207 -13.94 -1.48 -3.19
C TYR A 207 -14.82 -2.52 -3.90
N VAL A 208 -15.78 -3.13 -3.20
CA VAL A 208 -16.75 -4.05 -3.81
C VAL A 208 -17.62 -3.35 -4.86
N ARG A 209 -18.05 -2.11 -4.60
CA ARG A 209 -18.82 -1.33 -5.58
C ARG A 209 -17.99 -0.96 -6.81
N LEU A 210 -16.68 -0.77 -6.62
CA LEU A 210 -15.69 -0.63 -7.69
C LEU A 210 -15.22 -1.96 -8.28
N ARG A 211 -15.92 -3.07 -7.98
CA ARG A 211 -15.70 -4.41 -8.55
C ARG A 211 -14.39 -5.08 -8.15
N PHE A 212 -13.69 -4.58 -7.14
CA PHE A 212 -12.61 -5.36 -6.54
C PHE A 212 -13.19 -6.63 -5.89
N GLY A 213 -12.67 -7.79 -6.27
CA GLY A 213 -12.96 -9.08 -5.65
C GLY A 213 -11.92 -9.42 -4.60
N VAL A 214 -12.31 -10.11 -3.52
CA VAL A 214 -11.34 -10.68 -2.56
C VAL A 214 -10.60 -11.81 -3.26
N ARG A 215 -9.27 -11.70 -3.31
CA ARG A 215 -8.38 -12.70 -3.90
C ARG A 215 -7.82 -13.64 -2.84
N ALA A 216 -7.35 -13.09 -1.71
CA ALA A 216 -6.75 -13.85 -0.62
C ALA A 216 -6.83 -13.09 0.71
N GLU A 217 -6.72 -13.84 1.82
CA GLU A 217 -6.38 -13.29 3.12
C GLU A 217 -4.87 -13.36 3.31
N LEU A 218 -4.28 -12.27 3.81
CA LEU A 218 -2.87 -12.20 4.18
C LEU A 218 -2.75 -11.75 5.65
N VAL A 219 -1.56 -11.94 6.22
CA VAL A 219 -1.19 -11.44 7.54
C VAL A 219 -0.13 -10.36 7.38
N GLY A 220 -0.40 -9.17 7.91
CA GLY A 220 0.63 -8.16 8.14
C GLY A 220 1.30 -8.42 9.48
N THR A 221 2.61 -8.61 9.50
CA THR A 221 3.41 -8.81 10.72
C THR A 221 4.42 -7.68 10.83
N VAL A 222 4.34 -6.87 11.88
CA VAL A 222 5.33 -5.84 12.19
C VAL A 222 6.35 -6.41 13.15
N VAL A 223 7.60 -6.47 12.70
CA VAL A 223 8.72 -7.00 13.49
C VAL A 223 9.72 -5.89 13.81
N GLU A 224 10.44 -6.07 14.90
CA GLU A 224 11.59 -5.26 15.27
C GLU A 224 12.75 -6.17 15.63
N LYS A 225 13.94 -5.86 15.10
CA LYS A 225 15.17 -6.55 15.45
C LYS A 225 15.59 -6.13 16.86
N GLY A 226 15.81 -7.11 17.74
CA GLY A 226 16.32 -6.86 19.09
C GLY A 226 17.63 -6.07 19.06
N ALA A 227 17.77 -5.18 20.05
CA ALA A 227 18.94 -4.32 20.26
C ALA A 227 20.24 -5.11 20.41
#